data_AF-J9WG26-F1
#
_entry.id   AF-J9WG26-F1
#
_cell.length_a   1.000
_cell.length_b   1.000
_cell.length_c   1.000
_cell.angle_alpha   90.00
_cell.angle_beta   90.00
_cell.angle_gamma   90.00
#
_symmetry.space_group_name_H-M   'P 1'
#
loop_
_entity.id
_entity.type
_entity.pdbx_description
1 polymer ?
#
loop_
_entity_poly.entity_id
_entity_poly.type
_entity_poly.pdbx_seq_one_letter_code
_entity_poly.pdbx_strand_id
1 'polypeptide(L)'
;MWARLRRRRDGAAGVVPRALKDLLKQVEKATQVRRSGLDQVLAELTLHRDAATEPELRSALAWLCNAVSRFGRNPSAPHAREVMLAADAVRRAG
;
A
#
# COMPACT_ATOMS: atom_id res chain seq x y z
N MET A 1 -13.49 13.44 -27.47
CA MET A 1 -14.22 12.52 -26.58
C MET A 1 -13.24 11.44 -26.08
N TRP A 2 -12.66 11.62 -24.89
CA TRP A 2 -11.53 10.81 -24.39
C TRP A 2 -12.03 9.71 -23.44
N ALA A 3 -12.34 8.52 -23.96
CA ALA A 3 -12.81 7.40 -23.14
C ALA A 3 -12.37 6.04 -23.69
N ARG A 4 -11.07 5.75 -23.78
CA ARG A 4 -10.60 4.40 -24.16
C ARG A 4 -9.17 4.01 -23.77
N LEU A 5 -8.62 4.53 -22.66
CA LEU A 5 -7.23 4.22 -22.27
C LEU A 5 -7.02 3.78 -20.81
N ARG A 6 -8.06 3.33 -20.09
CA ARG A 6 -7.93 2.94 -18.67
C ARG A 6 -8.42 1.53 -18.35
N ARG A 7 -8.27 0.57 -19.27
CA ARG A 7 -8.78 -0.82 -19.08
C ARG A 7 -7.78 -1.96 -19.34
N ARG A 8 -6.47 -1.72 -19.41
CA ARG A 8 -5.47 -2.82 -19.50
C ARG A 8 -4.10 -2.40 -18.96
N ARG A 9 -3.83 -2.61 -17.66
CA ARG A 9 -2.51 -3.05 -17.16
C ARG A 9 -2.51 -3.25 -15.63
N ASP A 10 -3.34 -4.16 -15.12
CA ASP A 10 -3.12 -4.74 -13.77
C ASP A 10 -3.30 -6.26 -13.85
N GLY A 11 -2.70 -6.84 -14.89
CA GLY A 11 -2.77 -8.25 -15.21
C GLY A 11 -1.63 -8.60 -16.15
N ALA A 12 -0.40 -8.42 -15.68
CA ALA A 12 0.80 -8.96 -16.31
C ALA A 12 1.89 -9.07 -15.25
N ALA A 13 2.27 -10.32 -14.98
CA ALA A 13 3.42 -10.69 -14.18
C ALA A 13 4.69 -10.01 -14.71
N GLY A 14 5.36 -9.29 -13.82
CA GLY A 14 6.64 -8.63 -14.05
C GLY A 14 7.03 -7.96 -12.75
N VAL A 15 8.09 -8.47 -12.11
CA VAL A 15 8.58 -8.07 -10.79
C VAL A 15 9.21 -6.67 -10.88
N VAL A 16 8.37 -5.65 -11.02
CA VAL A 16 8.74 -4.26 -10.84
C VAL A 16 7.82 -3.71 -9.76
N PRO A 17 8.36 -3.27 -8.60
CA PRO A 17 7.55 -2.71 -7.53
C PRO A 17 6.67 -1.59 -8.09
N ARG A 18 5.36 -1.70 -7.87
CA ARG A 18 4.42 -0.68 -8.33
C ARG A 18 4.77 0.66 -7.67
N ALA A 19 4.43 1.77 -8.34
CA ALA A 19 4.64 3.09 -7.78
C ALA A 19 3.97 3.21 -6.41
N LEU A 20 4.63 3.86 -5.45
CA LEU A 20 4.15 3.97 -4.06
C LEU A 20 2.72 4.52 -3.97
N LYS A 21 2.38 5.49 -4.83
CA LYS A 21 1.02 6.06 -4.92
C LYS A 21 -0.06 5.04 -5.29
N ASP A 22 0.26 4.05 -6.12
CA ASP A 22 -0.68 3.01 -6.51
C ASP A 22 -0.76 1.90 -5.47
N LEU A 23 0.34 1.60 -4.75
CA LEU A 23 0.31 0.73 -3.58
C LEU A 23 -0.61 1.28 -2.50
N LEU A 24 -0.53 2.58 -2.19
CA LEU A 24 -1.41 3.22 -1.21
C LEU A 24 -2.89 3.08 -1.60
N LYS A 25 -3.24 3.27 -2.87
CA LYS A 25 -4.63 3.03 -3.34
C LYS A 25 -5.06 1.58 -3.17
N GLN A 26 -4.16 0.61 -3.37
CA GLN A 26 -4.48 -0.80 -3.16
C GLN A 26 -4.67 -1.13 -1.68
N VAL A 27 -3.86 -0.55 -0.80
CA VAL A 27 -4.03 -0.66 0.66
C VAL A 27 -5.41 -0.10 1.06
N GLU A 28 -5.74 1.11 0.64
CA GLU A 28 -7.05 1.75 0.89
C GLU A 28 -8.21 0.88 0.39
N LYS A 29 -8.06 0.30 -0.80
CA LYS A 29 -9.10 -0.56 -1.38
C LYS A 29 -9.22 -1.90 -0.64
N ALA A 30 -8.11 -2.48 -0.21
CA ALA A 30 -8.08 -3.78 0.46
C ALA A 30 -8.56 -3.71 1.91
N THR A 31 -8.44 -2.55 2.57
CA THR A 31 -9.07 -2.31 3.87
C THR A 31 -10.59 -2.16 3.76
N GLN A 32 -11.08 -1.53 2.69
CA GLN A 32 -12.52 -1.34 2.44
C GLN A 32 -13.23 -2.59 1.93
N VAL A 33 -12.65 -3.27 0.95
CA VAL A 33 -13.18 -4.49 0.36
C VAL A 33 -12.15 -5.56 0.67
N ARG A 34 -12.36 -6.34 1.73
CA ARG A 34 -11.44 -7.40 2.17
C ARG A 34 -11.05 -8.28 0.98
N ARG A 35 -9.91 -8.00 0.37
CA ARG A 35 -9.45 -8.62 -0.87
C ARG A 35 -8.21 -9.44 -0.58
N SER A 36 -8.15 -10.60 -1.23
CA SER A 36 -6.92 -11.36 -1.43
C SER A 36 -5.86 -10.46 -2.09
N GLY A 37 -4.63 -10.51 -1.60
CA GLY A 37 -3.50 -9.73 -2.15
C GLY A 37 -2.83 -8.75 -1.17
N LEU A 38 -3.29 -8.68 0.08
CA LEU A 38 -2.66 -7.84 1.12
C LEU A 38 -1.20 -8.24 1.37
N ASP A 39 -0.88 -9.54 1.32
CA ASP A 39 0.48 -10.06 1.51
C ASP A 39 1.44 -9.60 0.40
N GLN A 40 0.97 -9.56 -0.86
CA GLN A 40 1.77 -9.04 -1.98
C GLN A 40 2.02 -7.54 -1.83
N VAL A 41 1.01 -6.78 -1.41
CA VAL A 41 1.14 -5.34 -1.14
C VAL A 41 2.11 -5.09 0.01
N LEU A 42 2.08 -5.92 1.06
CA LEU A 42 3.03 -5.85 2.18
C LEU A 42 4.48 -6.12 1.72
N ALA A 43 4.68 -7.12 0.87
CA ALA A 43 6.00 -7.41 0.30
C ALA A 43 6.52 -6.23 -0.54
N GLU A 44 5.69 -5.63 -1.39
CA GLU A 44 6.07 -4.47 -2.20
C GLU A 44 6.34 -3.22 -1.34
N LEU A 45 5.55 -2.96 -0.30
CA LEU A 45 5.80 -1.86 0.65
C LEU A 45 7.12 -2.03 1.41
N THR A 46 7.49 -3.28 1.74
CA THR A 46 8.76 -3.59 2.39
C THR A 46 9.94 -3.26 1.48
N LEU A 47 9.86 -3.57 0.19
CA LEU A 47 10.88 -3.18 -0.79
C LEU A 47 11.03 -1.65 -0.89
N HIS A 48 9.92 -0.90 -0.89
CA HIS A 48 9.97 0.57 -0.88
C HIS A 48 10.59 1.13 0.39
N ARG A 49 10.31 0.52 1.55
CA ARG A 49 10.93 0.91 2.83
C ARG A 49 12.45 0.72 2.78
N ASP A 50 12.90 -0.41 2.26
CA ASP A 50 14.32 -0.77 2.22
C ASP A 50 15.07 0.07 1.17
N ALA A 51 14.40 0.48 0.09
CA ALA A 51 14.96 1.36 -0.93
C ALA A 51 14.88 2.86 -0.59
N ALA A 52 13.97 3.29 0.27
CA ALA A 52 13.83 4.69 0.67
C ALA A 52 15.11 5.16 1.36
N THR A 53 15.72 6.26 0.91
CA THR A 53 16.90 6.87 1.53
C THR A 53 16.52 7.81 2.68
N GLU A 54 15.37 8.49 2.52
CA GLU A 54 14.84 9.46 3.48
C GLU A 54 14.38 8.80 4.78
N PRO A 55 14.87 9.25 5.95
CA PRO A 55 14.55 8.63 7.24
C PRO A 55 13.07 8.78 7.62
N GLU A 56 12.44 9.92 7.29
CA GLU A 56 11.02 10.15 7.57
C GLU A 56 10.13 9.23 6.74
N LEU A 57 10.40 9.12 5.43
CA LEU A 57 9.67 8.22 4.54
C LEU A 57 9.85 6.76 4.95
N ARG A 58 11.08 6.34 5.28
CA ARG A 58 11.37 4.99 5.77
C ARG A 58 10.60 4.66 7.04
N SER A 59 10.50 5.62 7.97
CA SER A 59 9.75 5.48 9.21
C SER A 59 8.24 5.37 8.96
N ALA A 60 7.70 6.21 8.08
CA ALA A 60 6.29 6.16 7.68
C ALA A 60 5.94 4.83 6.98
N LEU A 61 6.81 4.34 6.10
CA LEU A 61 6.64 3.04 5.43
C LEU A 61 6.72 1.87 6.41
N ALA A 62 7.62 1.92 7.39
CA ALA A 62 7.68 0.92 8.45
C ALA A 62 6.40 0.88 9.28
N TRP A 63 5.84 2.05 9.63
CA TRP A 63 4.55 2.13 10.31
C TRP A 63 3.42 1.54 9.46
N LEU A 64 3.35 1.87 8.17
CA LEU A 64 2.35 1.32 7.25
C LEU A 64 2.45 -0.20 7.13
N CYS A 65 3.66 -0.76 7.00
CA CYS A 65 3.85 -2.21 6.95
C CYS A 65 3.32 -2.90 8.21
N ASN A 66 3.61 -2.35 9.38
CA ASN A 66 3.13 -2.87 10.66
C ASN A 66 1.60 -2.82 10.77
N ALA A 67 0.98 -1.71 10.37
CA ALA A 67 -0.47 -1.54 10.38
C ALA A 67 -1.16 -2.53 9.42
N VAL A 68 -0.63 -2.70 8.20
CA VAL A 68 -1.16 -3.64 7.19
C VAL A 68 -1.02 -5.09 7.69
N SER A 69 0.11 -5.45 8.30
CA SER A 69 0.30 -6.79 8.89
C SER A 69 -0.69 -7.08 10.02
N ARG A 70 -0.93 -6.10 10.91
CA ARG A 70 -1.94 -6.21 11.98
C ARG A 70 -3.35 -6.38 11.42
N PHE A 71 -3.72 -5.58 10.41
CA PHE A 71 -5.02 -5.68 9.77
C PHE A 71 -5.22 -7.01 9.04
N GLY A 72 -4.18 -7.53 8.38
CA GLY A 72 -4.22 -8.84 7.71
C GLY A 72 -4.45 -10.00 8.70
N ARG A 73 -3.85 -9.93 9.89
CA ARG A 73 -4.03 -10.93 10.96
C ARG A 73 -5.38 -10.81 11.65
N ASN A 74 -5.78 -9.60 12.03
CA ASN A 74 -7.03 -9.32 12.72
C ASN A 74 -7.79 -8.18 12.02
N PRO A 75 -8.64 -8.52 11.04
CA PRO A 75 -9.35 -7.51 10.27
C PRO A 75 -10.44 -6.78 11.09
N SER A 76 -10.16 -5.58 11.62
CA SER A 76 -11.12 -4.77 12.40
C SER A 76 -11.19 -3.30 11.96
N ALA A 77 -12.27 -2.60 12.32
CA ALA A 77 -12.44 -1.17 12.07
C ALA A 77 -11.29 -0.29 12.63
N PRO A 78 -10.84 -0.46 13.89
CA PRO A 78 -9.70 0.30 14.39
C PRO A 78 -8.40 0.00 13.63
N HIS A 79 -8.14 -1.25 13.23
CA HIS A 79 -6.96 -1.57 12.41
C HIS A 79 -7.06 -1.02 10.99
N ALA A 80 -8.25 -0.98 10.38
CA ALA A 80 -8.46 -0.30 9.10
C ALA A 80 -8.16 1.21 9.20
N ARG A 81 -8.59 1.86 10.30
CA ARG A 81 -8.28 3.26 10.56
C ARG A 81 -6.79 3.50 10.77
N GLU A 82 -6.11 2.62 11.50
CA GLU A 82 -4.66 2.66 11.70
C GLU A 82 -3.91 2.59 10.36
N VAL A 83 -4.31 1.68 9.47
CA VAL A 83 -3.76 1.56 8.12
C VAL A 83 -3.96 2.85 7.31
N MET A 84 -5.14 3.47 7.39
CA MET A 84 -5.43 4.72 6.71
C MET A 84 -4.55 5.88 7.20
N LEU A 85 -4.33 5.97 8.52
CA LEU A 85 -3.46 7.00 9.11
C LEU A 85 -2.00 6.81 8.69
N ALA A 86 -1.53 5.57 8.66
CA ALA A 86 -0.18 5.26 8.22
C ALA A 86 0.02 5.55 6.72
N ALA A 87 -0.99 5.25 5.88
CA ALA A 87 -0.96 5.56 4.46
C ALA A 87 -0.88 7.07 4.20
N ASP A 88 -1.62 7.86 4.98
CA ASP A 88 -1.61 9.31 4.91
C ASP A 88 -0.26 9.91 5.39
N ALA A 89 0.39 9.32 6.39
CA ALA A 89 1.74 9.72 6.79
C ALA A 89 2.78 9.46 5.70
N VAL A 90 2.69 8.32 4.99
CA VAL A 90 3.55 8.04 3.82
C VAL A 90 3.35 9.07 2.71
N ARG A 91 2.12 9.53 2.47
CA ARG A 91 1.83 10.59 1.48
C ARG A 91 2.39 11.95 1.85
N ARG A 92 2.56 12.24 3.15
CA ARG A 92 3.16 13.50 3.61
C ARG A 92 4.68 13.47 3.57
N ALA A 93 5.27 12.29 3.72
CA ALA A 93 6.71 12.10 3.81
C ALA A 93 7.42 11.95 2.44
N GLY A 94 6.69 11.94 1.32
CA GLY A 94 7.26 11.85 -0.04
C GLY A 94 6.32 12.37 -1.12
#